data_AF-A0A3N5QDP4-F1
#
_entry.id   AF-A0A3N5QDP4-F1
#
_cell.length_a   1.000
_cell.length_b   1.000
_cell.length_c   1.000
_cell.angle_alpha   90.00
_cell.angle_beta   90.00
_cell.angle_gamma   90.00
#
_symmetry.space_group_name_H-M   'P 1'
#
loop_
_entity.id
_entity.type
_entity.pdbx_description
1 polymer ?
#
loop_
_entity_poly.entity_id
_entity_poly.type
_entity_poly.pdbx_seq_one_letter_code
_entity_poly.pdbx_strand_id
1 'polypeptide(L)'
;AQALDWIVEKNKTLPALSKIRVVSISAAPSAVSLFPKNQDLWKAAYERAVAAGIMVLDCSNEYGFIGACYYNPVNLEDVASCKPGWPSNPYWNSPPINPSKILAPCSYRTSAEHANWSLFGYQYDGLGGLSWGIPYVTGVLAMGWQIRPELTGEQMKALLFSTAYVTAEGAKIINPPAFIQALQTYQVSGSVTYNGQPLANVVMSGLPGNPKTNASGQYTSGVTKGWNGTVKPTLAGYVFTPVNKAYANVAADQLNQNYTAKSADGVTILNNGQTLSGLSASSRQWLYYKIKVPAGAKNLVVKTSGGSGDADLYLKIGAKPTTSSYQYRSAKSTNVETCTVTSVSTESFCYIGIYAYRAFSGLTLMVSYQ
;
A
#
# COMPACT_ATOMS: atom_id res chain seq x y z
N ALA A 1 15.01 34.74 9.03
CA ALA A 1 15.87 33.86 9.84
C ALA A 1 15.46 33.90 11.31
N GLN A 2 15.69 35.01 12.02
CA GLN A 2 15.37 35.14 13.46
C GLN A 2 13.94 34.77 13.85
N ALA A 3 12.93 35.17 13.05
CA ALA A 3 11.54 34.79 13.31
C ALA A 3 11.31 33.27 13.21
N LEU A 4 11.97 32.60 12.26
CA LEU A 4 11.90 31.14 12.11
C LEU A 4 12.62 30.44 13.27
N ASP A 5 13.77 30.95 13.69
CA ASP A 5 14.47 30.44 14.89
C ASP A 5 13.61 30.59 16.15
N TRP A 6 12.92 31.72 16.31
CA TRP A 6 11.96 31.90 17.40
C TRP A 6 10.84 30.85 17.36
N ILE A 7 10.29 30.54 16.16
CA ILE A 7 9.30 29.48 16.00
C ILE A 7 9.86 28.13 16.44
N VAL A 8 11.09 27.79 16.04
CA VAL A 8 11.76 26.54 16.43
C VAL A 8 11.90 26.44 17.94
N GLU A 9 12.38 27.51 18.60
CA GLU A 9 12.53 27.53 20.06
C GLU A 9 11.19 27.43 20.79
N LYS A 10 10.16 28.14 20.32
CA LYS A 10 8.80 28.00 20.86
C LYS A 10 8.25 26.60 20.65
N ASN A 11 8.52 25.99 19.50
CA ASN A 11 8.01 24.66 19.21
C ASN A 11 8.54 23.61 20.20
N LYS A 12 9.76 23.76 20.72
CA LYS A 12 10.32 22.84 21.73
C LYS A 12 9.46 22.75 22.99
N THR A 13 8.86 23.86 23.43
CA THR A 13 8.06 23.93 24.67
C THR A 13 6.60 23.54 24.50
N LEU A 14 6.10 23.41 23.26
CA LEU A 14 4.69 23.09 23.01
C LEU A 14 4.36 21.62 23.30
N PRO A 15 3.15 21.31 23.81
CA PRO A 15 2.65 19.93 23.90
C PRO A 15 2.67 19.21 22.54
N ALA A 16 2.69 17.87 22.55
CA ALA A 16 2.80 17.06 21.34
C ALA A 16 1.73 17.36 20.28
N LEU A 17 0.47 17.58 20.70
CA LEU A 17 -0.63 17.91 19.79
C LEU A 17 -0.61 19.39 19.35
N SER A 18 0.12 20.25 20.06
CA SER A 18 0.24 21.68 19.74
C SER A 18 1.52 22.02 18.98
N LYS A 19 2.37 21.03 18.64
CA LYS A 19 3.59 21.26 17.87
C LYS A 19 3.27 21.94 16.53
N ILE A 20 4.02 22.99 16.23
CA ILE A 20 4.06 23.65 14.93
C ILE A 20 4.74 22.68 13.95
N ARG A 21 4.04 22.33 12.88
CA ARG A 21 4.52 21.36 11.86
C ARG A 21 4.69 21.98 10.48
N VAL A 22 4.12 23.15 10.24
CA VAL A 22 4.25 23.88 8.99
C VAL A 22 4.28 25.39 9.22
N VAL A 23 5.12 26.08 8.45
CA VAL A 23 5.29 27.53 8.47
C VAL A 23 5.14 28.08 7.06
N SER A 24 4.25 29.06 6.91
CA SER A 24 4.06 29.83 5.68
C SER A 24 4.98 31.04 5.67
N ILE A 25 5.76 31.21 4.61
CA ILE A 25 6.57 32.39 4.35
C ILE A 25 6.15 32.93 2.99
N SER A 26 5.24 33.91 2.97
CA SER A 26 4.71 34.52 1.74
C SER A 26 5.70 35.48 1.06
N ALA A 27 6.97 35.08 0.98
CA ALA A 27 8.11 35.79 0.38
C ALA A 27 9.13 34.75 -0.16
N ALA A 28 10.19 35.19 -0.82
CA ALA A 28 11.23 34.30 -1.37
C ALA A 28 12.61 34.51 -0.72
N PRO A 29 12.77 34.33 0.61
CA PRO A 29 14.04 34.56 1.31
C PRO A 29 15.18 33.62 0.92
N SER A 30 14.85 32.49 0.31
CA SER A 30 15.76 31.48 -0.28
C SER A 30 16.12 31.77 -1.74
N ALA A 31 15.43 32.71 -2.41
CA ALA A 31 15.87 33.12 -3.74
C ALA A 31 17.22 33.85 -3.68
N VAL A 32 17.99 33.77 -4.76
CA VAL A 32 19.28 34.46 -4.94
C VAL A 32 19.15 35.94 -4.58
N SER A 33 20.02 36.43 -3.69
CA SER A 33 19.98 37.77 -3.14
C SER A 33 21.31 38.49 -3.35
N LEU A 34 21.25 39.82 -3.49
CA LEU A 34 22.43 40.68 -3.45
C LEU A 34 23.07 40.75 -2.05
N PHE A 35 22.40 40.18 -1.02
CA PHE A 35 22.86 40.13 0.35
C PHE A 35 23.13 38.67 0.79
N PRO A 36 24.24 38.05 0.37
CA PRO A 36 24.50 36.62 0.58
C PRO A 36 24.50 36.22 2.07
N LYS A 37 24.96 37.10 2.96
CA LYS A 37 24.89 36.88 4.42
C LYS A 37 23.47 36.63 4.92
N ASN A 38 22.47 37.29 4.35
CA ASN A 38 21.07 37.08 4.75
C ASN A 38 20.54 35.73 4.27
N GLN A 39 21.05 35.24 3.15
CA GLN A 39 20.71 33.91 2.63
C GLN A 39 21.33 32.82 3.47
N ASP A 40 22.60 32.97 3.88
CA ASP A 40 23.26 32.01 4.78
C ASP A 40 22.51 31.91 6.11
N LEU A 41 22.10 33.05 6.67
CA LEU A 41 21.27 33.10 7.87
C LEU A 41 19.90 32.43 7.66
N TRP A 42 19.28 32.63 6.49
CA TRP A 42 18.01 31.98 6.16
C TRP A 42 18.17 30.47 6.03
N LYS A 43 19.15 30.00 5.26
CA LYS A 43 19.43 28.58 5.05
C LYS A 43 19.69 27.86 6.37
N ALA A 44 20.54 28.44 7.23
CA ALA A 44 20.82 27.86 8.53
C ALA A 44 19.55 27.78 9.42
N ALA A 45 18.67 28.79 9.38
CA ALA A 45 17.39 28.75 10.10
C ALA A 45 16.41 27.72 9.51
N TYR A 46 16.36 27.60 8.19
CA TYR A 46 15.59 26.59 7.48
C TYR A 46 16.03 25.17 7.87
N GLU A 47 17.33 24.88 7.86
CA GLU A 47 17.89 23.59 8.26
C GLU A 47 17.53 23.23 9.71
N ARG A 48 17.59 24.20 10.64
CA ARG A 48 17.13 24.01 12.02
C ARG A 48 15.64 23.72 12.11
N ALA A 49 14.81 24.40 11.32
CA ALA A 49 13.37 24.15 11.28
C ALA A 49 13.05 22.74 10.75
N VAL A 50 13.70 22.32 9.67
CA VAL A 50 13.55 20.96 9.11
C VAL A 50 14.03 19.91 10.11
N ALA A 51 15.16 20.12 10.78
CA ALA A 51 15.66 19.23 11.83
C ALA A 51 14.68 19.13 13.03
N ALA A 52 13.92 20.19 13.29
CA ALA A 52 12.84 20.20 14.29
C ALA A 52 11.51 19.59 13.77
N GLY A 53 11.48 19.02 12.57
CA GLY A 53 10.30 18.42 11.96
C GLY A 53 9.28 19.43 11.41
N ILE A 54 9.70 20.68 11.17
CA ILE A 54 8.83 21.75 10.65
C ILE A 54 9.02 21.86 9.14
N MET A 55 7.92 21.73 8.39
CA MET A 55 7.89 22.05 6.96
C MET A 55 7.83 23.57 6.76
N VAL A 56 8.80 24.14 6.06
CA VAL A 56 8.82 25.58 5.75
C VAL A 56 8.48 25.77 4.28
N LEU A 57 7.44 26.54 4.01
CA LEU A 57 6.95 26.82 2.65
C LEU A 57 7.22 28.27 2.30
N ASP A 58 7.90 28.51 1.19
CA ASP A 58 8.18 29.85 0.69
C ASP A 58 7.91 29.98 -0.82
N CYS A 59 8.02 31.21 -1.34
CA CYS A 59 7.75 31.52 -2.75
C CYS A 59 8.91 31.19 -3.69
N SER A 60 10.01 30.60 -3.22
CA SER A 60 11.17 30.29 -4.05
C SER A 60 11.05 28.94 -4.77
N ASN A 61 12.04 28.65 -5.61
CA ASN A 61 12.22 27.34 -6.22
C ASN A 61 13.27 26.48 -5.51
N GLU A 62 14.03 27.00 -4.54
CA GLU A 62 15.12 26.25 -3.88
C GLU A 62 14.55 25.13 -3.01
N TYR A 63 13.50 25.44 -2.24
CA TYR A 63 12.84 24.50 -1.33
C TYR A 63 11.32 24.35 -1.61
N GLY A 64 10.77 25.20 -2.47
CA GLY A 64 9.33 25.25 -2.75
C GLY A 64 8.87 24.19 -3.74
N PHE A 65 7.80 23.47 -3.39
CA PHE A 65 7.09 22.54 -4.28
C PHE A 65 5.73 23.08 -4.75
N ILE A 66 5.42 24.34 -4.45
CA ILE A 66 4.15 24.97 -4.80
C ILE A 66 4.34 25.77 -6.09
N GLY A 67 3.39 25.64 -7.01
CA GLY A 67 3.24 26.46 -8.20
C GLY A 67 1.89 27.17 -8.21
N ALA A 68 1.64 27.99 -9.22
CA ALA A 68 0.42 28.76 -9.33
C ALA A 68 -0.58 28.13 -10.29
N CYS A 69 -1.85 28.17 -9.91
CA CYS A 69 -2.99 28.12 -10.81
C CYS A 69 -3.98 29.22 -10.42
N TYR A 70 -5.05 29.35 -11.19
CA TYR A 70 -6.15 30.25 -10.86
C TYR A 70 -7.51 29.60 -11.10
N TYR A 71 -8.47 29.96 -10.25
CA TYR A 71 -9.86 29.53 -10.34
C TYR A 71 -10.52 30.03 -11.62
N ASN A 72 -11.51 29.27 -12.09
CA ASN A 72 -12.46 29.75 -13.08
C ASN A 72 -13.41 30.76 -12.42
N PRO A 73 -13.47 32.03 -12.86
CA PRO A 73 -14.34 33.04 -12.24
C PRO A 73 -15.84 32.72 -12.35
N VAL A 74 -16.23 31.79 -13.23
CA VAL A 74 -17.61 31.30 -13.35
C VAL A 74 -17.88 30.11 -12.43
N ASN A 75 -16.86 29.35 -12.04
CA ASN A 75 -16.99 28.13 -11.25
C ASN A 75 -15.86 28.02 -10.21
N LEU A 76 -15.88 28.92 -9.22
CA LEU A 76 -14.78 29.07 -8.24
C LEU A 76 -14.56 27.85 -7.34
N GLU A 77 -15.58 27.02 -7.14
CA GLU A 77 -15.52 25.84 -6.26
C GLU A 77 -15.04 24.56 -6.99
N ASP A 78 -14.99 24.58 -8.31
CA ASP A 78 -14.58 23.41 -9.09
C ASP A 78 -13.08 23.41 -9.37
N VAL A 79 -12.35 22.57 -8.64
CA VAL A 79 -10.90 22.36 -8.83
C VAL A 79 -10.55 21.92 -10.24
N ALA A 80 -11.44 21.19 -10.94
CA ALA A 80 -11.20 20.74 -12.32
C ALA A 80 -11.22 21.89 -13.32
N SER A 81 -11.85 23.01 -12.96
CA SER A 81 -11.91 24.22 -13.77
C SER A 81 -10.72 25.16 -13.57
N CYS A 82 -9.85 24.88 -12.58
CA CYS A 82 -8.65 25.67 -12.33
C CYS A 82 -7.65 25.56 -13.49
N LYS A 83 -7.03 26.69 -13.83
CA LYS A 83 -6.08 26.77 -14.93
C LYS A 83 -4.65 26.97 -14.41
N PRO A 84 -3.66 26.17 -14.87
CA PRO A 84 -2.26 26.39 -14.52
C PRO A 84 -1.76 27.79 -14.89
N GLY A 85 -0.91 28.36 -14.04
CA GLY A 85 -0.29 29.68 -14.27
C GLY A 85 -1.10 30.83 -13.67
N TRP A 86 -1.14 31.95 -14.40
CA TRP A 86 -1.70 33.23 -13.95
C TRP A 86 -2.74 33.76 -14.93
N PRO A 87 -3.78 34.47 -14.46
CA PRO A 87 -4.74 35.10 -15.35
C PRO A 87 -4.09 36.24 -16.15
N SER A 88 -4.02 36.09 -17.48
CA SER A 88 -3.68 37.12 -18.48
C SER A 88 -2.55 38.10 -18.11
N ASN A 89 -1.45 37.61 -17.51
CA ASN A 89 -0.39 38.46 -16.98
C ASN A 89 0.90 38.42 -17.85
N PRO A 90 1.34 39.55 -18.44
CA PRO A 90 2.54 39.59 -19.29
C PRO A 90 3.87 39.41 -18.53
N TYR A 91 3.87 39.59 -17.21
CA TYR A 91 5.07 39.43 -16.38
C TYR A 91 5.34 37.97 -15.98
N TRP A 92 4.34 37.09 -16.11
CA TRP A 92 4.41 35.73 -15.63
C TRP A 92 3.82 34.77 -16.65
N ASN A 93 4.64 34.33 -17.61
CA ASN A 93 4.25 33.25 -18.52
C ASN A 93 3.87 32.01 -17.71
N SER A 94 2.80 31.31 -18.12
CA SER A 94 2.46 30.02 -17.54
C SER A 94 3.66 29.07 -17.72
N PRO A 95 4.32 28.65 -16.63
CA PRO A 95 5.48 27.79 -16.75
C PRO A 95 5.04 26.43 -17.32
N PRO A 96 5.93 25.73 -18.04
CA PRO A 96 5.64 24.36 -18.46
C PRO A 96 5.28 23.49 -17.26
N ILE A 97 4.46 22.48 -17.51
CA ILE A 97 3.98 21.57 -16.46
C ILE A 97 5.17 20.89 -15.81
N ASN A 98 5.28 21.08 -14.49
CA ASN A 98 6.33 20.50 -13.68
C ASN A 98 5.73 19.44 -12.74
N PRO A 99 6.03 18.14 -12.94
CA PRO A 99 5.45 17.06 -12.14
C PRO A 99 5.86 17.10 -10.67
N SER A 100 6.91 17.84 -10.33
CA SER A 100 7.40 18.07 -8.95
C SER A 100 6.73 19.27 -8.27
N LYS A 101 5.81 19.96 -8.93
CA LYS A 101 5.03 21.06 -8.36
C LYS A 101 3.58 20.65 -8.15
N ILE A 102 2.99 21.14 -7.06
CA ILE A 102 1.55 21.17 -6.85
C ILE A 102 1.05 22.59 -7.03
N LEU A 103 0.05 22.78 -7.87
CA LEU A 103 -0.49 24.09 -8.20
C LEU A 103 -1.55 24.48 -7.17
N ALA A 104 -1.41 25.68 -6.61
CA ALA A 104 -2.34 26.26 -5.68
C ALA A 104 -3.03 27.48 -6.29
N PRO A 105 -4.34 27.66 -6.03
CA PRO A 105 -5.09 28.78 -6.56
C PRO A 105 -4.60 30.09 -5.92
N CYS A 106 -3.99 30.94 -6.75
CA CYS A 106 -3.49 32.25 -6.35
C CYS A 106 -4.42 33.39 -6.78
N SER A 107 -5.40 33.11 -7.65
CA SER A 107 -6.40 34.05 -8.16
C SER A 107 -7.61 33.26 -8.63
N TYR A 108 -8.79 33.82 -8.84
CA TYR A 108 -9.29 35.06 -8.26
C TYR A 108 -9.70 34.78 -6.81
N ARG A 109 -9.40 35.67 -5.86
CA ARG A 109 -9.74 35.36 -4.45
C ARG A 109 -10.10 36.59 -3.63
N THR A 110 -10.87 36.34 -2.59
CA THR A 110 -11.17 37.32 -1.54
C THR A 110 -10.25 37.07 -0.35
N SER A 111 -9.62 38.11 0.17
CA SER A 111 -8.80 38.06 1.37
C SER A 111 -9.35 38.98 2.45
N ALA A 112 -9.11 38.64 3.73
CA ALA A 112 -9.41 39.55 4.82
C ALA A 112 -8.40 40.71 4.76
N GLU A 113 -8.92 41.94 4.74
CA GLU A 113 -8.11 43.15 4.69
C GLU A 113 -8.28 43.93 5.99
N HIS A 114 -7.20 44.57 6.43
CA HIS A 114 -7.18 45.45 7.57
C HIS A 114 -6.56 46.80 7.16
N ALA A 115 -7.26 47.53 6.28
CA ALA A 115 -6.85 48.83 5.78
C ALA A 115 -6.90 49.93 6.87
N ASN A 116 -7.71 49.73 7.92
CA ASN A 116 -7.83 50.63 9.06
C ASN A 116 -8.09 49.82 10.35
N TRP A 117 -7.49 50.23 11.47
CA TRP A 117 -7.52 49.55 12.77
C TRP A 117 -8.92 49.40 13.39
N SER A 118 -9.91 50.05 12.78
CA SER A 118 -11.31 50.07 13.20
C SER A 118 -12.25 49.37 12.21
N LEU A 119 -11.77 48.92 11.05
CA LEU A 119 -12.60 48.34 9.98
C LEU A 119 -12.04 46.99 9.53
N PHE A 120 -12.77 45.93 9.87
CA PHE A 120 -12.56 44.61 9.30
C PHE A 120 -13.30 44.53 7.97
N GLY A 121 -12.55 44.31 6.89
CA GLY A 121 -13.09 44.23 5.54
C GLY A 121 -12.62 42.98 4.81
N TYR A 122 -13.22 42.76 3.64
CA TYR A 122 -12.78 41.76 2.69
C TYR A 122 -12.47 42.45 1.37
N GLN A 123 -11.30 42.17 0.80
CA GLN A 123 -10.90 42.67 -0.51
C GLN A 123 -10.93 41.52 -1.51
N TYR A 124 -11.64 41.72 -2.62
CA TYR A 124 -11.55 40.83 -3.77
C TYR A 124 -10.44 41.30 -4.70
N ASP A 125 -9.52 40.40 -5.00
CA ASP A 125 -8.41 40.66 -5.88
C ASP A 125 -8.34 39.63 -7.00
N GLY A 126 -8.25 40.15 -8.22
CA GLY A 126 -8.23 39.30 -9.41
C GLY A 126 -6.85 38.83 -9.86
N LEU A 127 -5.77 39.45 -9.37
CA LEU A 127 -4.40 39.17 -9.77
C LEU A 127 -3.51 39.01 -8.53
N GLY A 128 -3.33 37.78 -8.07
CA GLY A 128 -2.48 37.43 -6.95
C GLY A 128 -1.12 36.89 -7.38
N GLY A 129 -0.19 36.78 -6.42
CA GLY A 129 1.13 36.15 -6.60
C GLY A 129 1.26 34.83 -5.84
N LEU A 130 2.42 34.17 -5.91
CA LEU A 130 2.60 32.85 -5.28
C LEU A 130 2.49 32.93 -3.75
N SER A 131 2.80 34.11 -3.20
CA SER A 131 2.61 34.49 -1.80
C SER A 131 1.19 34.25 -1.28
N TRP A 132 0.21 34.09 -2.17
CA TRP A 132 -1.18 33.82 -1.85
C TRP A 132 -1.49 32.33 -1.81
N GLY A 133 -0.82 31.53 -2.66
CA GLY A 133 -0.89 30.08 -2.65
C GLY A 133 -0.16 29.45 -1.45
N ILE A 134 0.96 30.03 -1.00
CA ILE A 134 1.72 29.51 0.15
C ILE A 134 0.85 29.35 1.42
N PRO A 135 0.12 30.37 1.91
CA PRO A 135 -0.71 30.23 3.10
C PRO A 135 -1.91 29.32 2.87
N TYR A 136 -2.43 29.23 1.64
CA TYR A 136 -3.51 28.30 1.30
C TYR A 136 -3.06 26.84 1.49
N VAL A 137 -1.94 26.46 0.88
CA VAL A 137 -1.38 25.10 1.02
C VAL A 137 -0.98 24.83 2.48
N THR A 138 -0.41 25.82 3.15
CA THR A 138 -0.07 25.73 4.58
C THR A 138 -1.29 25.41 5.43
N GLY A 139 -2.42 26.09 5.20
CA GLY A 139 -3.68 25.83 5.90
C GLY A 139 -4.22 24.42 5.63
N VAL A 140 -4.19 23.96 4.38
CA VAL A 140 -4.59 22.59 4.02
C VAL A 140 -3.73 21.54 4.74
N LEU A 141 -2.42 21.71 4.76
CA LEU A 141 -1.51 20.83 5.47
C LEU A 141 -1.74 20.87 6.99
N ALA A 142 -1.98 22.06 7.56
CA ALA A 142 -2.28 22.21 8.98
C ALA A 142 -3.57 21.46 9.37
N MET A 143 -4.63 21.55 8.56
CA MET A 143 -5.84 20.72 8.73
C MET A 143 -5.51 19.23 8.64
N GLY A 144 -4.64 18.83 7.71
CA GLY A 144 -4.21 17.45 7.61
C GLY A 144 -3.53 16.94 8.89
N TRP A 145 -2.64 17.73 9.48
CA TRP A 145 -1.98 17.38 10.74
C TRP A 145 -2.88 17.37 11.97
N GLN A 146 -4.05 18.02 11.92
CA GLN A 146 -5.06 17.84 12.97
C GLN A 146 -5.66 16.42 12.93
N ILE A 147 -5.73 15.80 11.76
CA ILE A 147 -6.26 14.44 11.57
C ILE A 147 -5.19 13.39 11.86
N ARG A 148 -3.97 13.63 11.37
CA ARG A 148 -2.84 12.68 11.43
C ARG A 148 -1.57 13.36 11.99
N PRO A 149 -1.53 13.69 13.29
CA PRO A 149 -0.42 14.43 13.90
C PRO A 149 0.92 13.69 13.91
N GLU A 150 0.90 12.38 13.63
CA GLU A 150 2.05 11.49 13.61
C GLU A 150 2.78 11.43 12.25
N LEU A 151 2.16 11.91 11.16
CA LEU A 151 2.79 11.89 9.84
C LEU A 151 3.91 12.93 9.72
N THR A 152 4.99 12.56 9.04
CA THR A 152 6.10 13.47 8.72
C THR A 152 5.70 14.46 7.62
N GLY A 153 6.49 15.54 7.47
CA GLY A 153 6.34 16.49 6.36
C GLY A 153 6.35 15.81 4.99
N GLU A 154 7.28 14.90 4.75
CA GLU A 154 7.35 14.19 3.47
C GLU A 154 6.15 13.28 3.23
N GLN A 155 5.62 12.61 4.26
CA GLN A 155 4.39 11.81 4.13
C GLN A 155 3.18 12.68 3.81
N MET A 156 3.04 13.83 4.48
CA MET A 156 1.96 14.79 4.19
C MET A 156 2.06 15.35 2.77
N LYS A 157 3.26 15.72 2.33
CA LYS A 157 3.51 16.19 0.96
C LYS A 157 3.20 15.10 -0.06
N ALA A 158 3.66 13.87 0.16
CA ALA A 158 3.37 12.75 -0.72
C ALA A 158 1.86 12.51 -0.86
N LEU A 159 1.11 12.53 0.25
CA LEU A 159 -0.34 12.44 0.24
C LEU A 159 -0.96 13.58 -0.57
N LEU A 160 -0.55 14.82 -0.31
CA LEU A 160 -1.06 16.01 -1.01
C LEU A 160 -0.89 15.89 -2.54
N PHE A 161 0.26 15.39 -3.01
CA PHE A 161 0.51 15.13 -4.42
C PHE A 161 -0.30 13.95 -4.98
N SER A 162 -0.44 12.87 -4.21
CA SER A 162 -1.16 11.66 -4.65
C SER A 162 -2.67 11.88 -4.79
N THR A 163 -3.21 12.84 -4.04
CA THR A 163 -4.64 13.19 -4.05
C THR A 163 -4.95 14.42 -4.90
N ALA A 164 -3.94 15.01 -5.54
CA ALA A 164 -4.14 16.18 -6.41
C ALA A 164 -5.08 15.84 -7.57
N TYR A 165 -5.86 16.84 -8.01
CA TYR A 165 -6.53 16.74 -9.30
C TYR A 165 -5.48 16.80 -10.41
N VAL A 166 -5.53 15.85 -11.34
CA VAL A 166 -4.60 15.79 -12.48
C VAL A 166 -5.34 16.25 -13.74
N THR A 167 -4.88 17.34 -14.35
CA THR A 167 -5.46 17.84 -15.60
C THR A 167 -5.14 16.92 -16.77
N ALA A 168 -5.82 17.10 -17.91
CA ALA A 168 -5.55 16.33 -19.13
C ALA A 168 -4.08 16.46 -19.60
N GLU A 169 -3.44 17.60 -19.32
CA GLU A 169 -2.06 17.90 -19.66
C GLU A 169 -1.06 17.40 -18.58
N GLY A 170 -1.55 16.82 -17.48
CA GLY A 170 -0.74 16.24 -16.41
C GLY A 170 -0.34 17.21 -15.30
N ALA A 171 -0.92 18.42 -15.24
CA ALA A 171 -0.70 19.34 -14.14
C ALA A 171 -1.41 18.85 -12.87
N LYS A 172 -0.76 19.00 -11.70
CA LYS A 172 -1.31 18.59 -10.40
C LYS A 172 -1.84 19.80 -9.66
N ILE A 173 -3.15 19.91 -9.53
CA ILE A 173 -3.83 20.98 -8.79
C ILE A 173 -4.21 20.46 -7.41
N ILE A 174 -3.91 21.23 -6.37
CA ILE A 174 -4.27 20.87 -4.99
C ILE A 174 -5.77 20.58 -4.86
N ASN A 175 -6.12 19.46 -4.26
CA ASN A 175 -7.50 19.04 -4.04
C ASN A 175 -7.72 18.76 -2.54
N PRO A 176 -8.08 19.79 -1.75
CA PRO A 176 -8.22 19.65 -0.30
C PRO A 176 -9.26 18.61 0.12
N PRO A 177 -10.46 18.51 -0.49
CA PRO A 177 -11.41 17.44 -0.14
C PRO A 177 -10.83 16.04 -0.28
N ALA A 178 -10.17 15.73 -1.42
CA ALA A 178 -9.55 14.43 -1.64
C ALA A 178 -8.38 14.18 -0.66
N PHE A 179 -7.59 15.21 -0.36
CA PHE A 179 -6.49 15.12 0.61
C PHE A 179 -7.01 14.79 2.03
N ILE A 180 -8.03 15.51 2.50
CA ILE A 180 -8.64 15.29 3.81
C ILE A 180 -9.30 13.90 3.89
N GLN A 181 -9.98 13.48 2.82
CA GLN A 181 -10.57 12.15 2.76
C GLN A 181 -9.51 11.04 2.84
N ALA A 182 -8.39 11.19 2.13
CA ALA A 182 -7.30 10.23 2.19
C ALA A 182 -6.70 10.11 3.60
N LEU A 183 -6.56 11.22 4.33
CA LEU A 183 -6.08 11.22 5.72
C LEU A 183 -7.03 10.52 6.70
N GLN A 184 -8.32 10.43 6.36
CA GLN A 184 -9.33 9.68 7.10
C GLN A 184 -9.41 8.22 6.67
N THR A 185 -8.48 7.74 5.85
CA THR A 185 -8.38 6.32 5.48
C THR A 185 -7.24 5.67 6.27
N TYR A 186 -7.54 4.52 6.88
CA TYR A 186 -6.61 3.70 7.65
C TYR A 186 -6.40 2.36 6.98
N GLN A 187 -5.20 1.80 7.08
CA GLN A 187 -4.87 0.52 6.48
C GLN A 187 -5.25 -0.63 7.41
N VAL A 188 -5.88 -1.66 6.85
CA VAL A 188 -5.95 -2.99 7.47
C VAL A 188 -5.04 -3.91 6.67
N SER A 189 -3.94 -4.35 7.28
CA SER A 189 -2.92 -5.15 6.61
C SER A 189 -2.42 -6.29 7.48
N GLY A 190 -1.92 -7.33 6.82
CA GLY A 190 -1.40 -8.52 7.48
C GLY A 190 -0.88 -9.53 6.47
N SER A 191 -0.60 -10.72 6.97
CA SER A 191 -0.12 -11.84 6.19
C SER A 191 -0.91 -13.12 6.47
N VAL A 192 -0.94 -14.01 5.49
CA VAL A 192 -1.50 -15.35 5.63
C VAL A 192 -0.40 -16.36 5.32
N THR A 193 -0.21 -17.31 6.24
CA THR A 193 0.82 -18.35 6.12
C THR A 193 0.23 -19.74 6.19
N TYR A 194 0.83 -20.70 5.50
CA TYR A 194 0.55 -22.13 5.62
C TYR A 194 1.85 -22.87 5.96
N ASN A 195 1.87 -23.62 7.06
CA ASN A 195 3.09 -24.28 7.58
C ASN A 195 4.31 -23.35 7.69
N GLY A 196 4.07 -22.11 8.13
CA GLY A 196 5.12 -21.08 8.25
C GLY A 196 5.57 -20.44 6.93
N GLN A 197 5.08 -20.92 5.79
CA GLN A 197 5.38 -20.35 4.47
C GLN A 197 4.29 -19.37 4.02
N PRO A 198 4.62 -18.35 3.21
CA PRO A 198 3.62 -17.44 2.67
C PRO A 198 2.54 -18.15 1.83
N LEU A 199 1.28 -17.75 2.00
CA LEU A 199 0.16 -18.29 1.23
C LEU A 199 -0.49 -17.19 0.39
N ALA A 200 -0.28 -17.28 -0.93
CA ALA A 200 -0.85 -16.35 -1.91
C ALA A 200 -2.32 -16.66 -2.23
N ASN A 201 -2.99 -15.68 -2.85
CA ASN A 201 -4.35 -15.77 -3.39
C ASN A 201 -5.49 -15.96 -2.38
N VAL A 202 -5.22 -15.83 -1.07
CA VAL A 202 -6.25 -15.87 -0.04
C VAL A 202 -7.10 -14.61 -0.13
N VAL A 203 -8.41 -14.75 -0.33
CA VAL A 203 -9.36 -13.63 -0.41
C VAL A 203 -9.72 -13.16 0.99
N MET A 204 -9.53 -11.87 1.27
CA MET A 204 -9.87 -11.25 2.55
C MET A 204 -11.29 -10.67 2.51
N SER A 205 -12.29 -11.55 2.54
CA SER A 205 -13.70 -11.16 2.43
C SER A 205 -14.12 -10.24 3.57
N GLY A 206 -14.78 -9.13 3.25
CA GLY A 206 -15.26 -8.14 4.21
C GLY A 206 -14.42 -6.87 4.26
N LEU A 207 -13.20 -6.87 3.71
CA LEU A 207 -12.48 -5.63 3.43
C LEU A 207 -12.99 -4.99 2.13
N PRO A 208 -12.91 -3.65 1.99
CA PRO A 208 -13.18 -2.98 0.72
C PRO A 208 -12.41 -3.62 -0.44
N GLY A 209 -13.14 -4.01 -1.48
CA GLY A 209 -12.60 -4.68 -2.67
C GLY A 209 -12.24 -6.17 -2.51
N ASN A 210 -12.39 -6.76 -1.31
CA ASN A 210 -12.04 -8.16 -1.01
C ASN A 210 -10.64 -8.56 -1.55
N PRO A 211 -9.56 -7.89 -1.13
CA PRO A 211 -8.25 -8.09 -1.71
C PRO A 211 -7.75 -9.51 -1.50
N LYS A 212 -6.83 -9.94 -2.37
CA LYS A 212 -6.14 -11.23 -2.25
C LYS A 212 -4.74 -11.05 -1.69
N THR A 213 -4.22 -12.05 -0.99
CA THR A 213 -2.80 -12.07 -0.62
C THR A 213 -1.92 -12.19 -1.85
N ASN A 214 -0.80 -11.47 -1.86
CA ASN A 214 0.23 -11.54 -2.90
C ASN A 214 1.12 -12.79 -2.76
N ALA A 215 2.14 -12.93 -3.62
CA ALA A 215 3.11 -14.05 -3.58
C ALA A 215 3.85 -14.17 -2.22
N SER A 216 4.07 -13.05 -1.54
CA SER A 216 4.64 -12.99 -0.19
C SER A 216 3.61 -13.20 0.92
N GLY A 217 2.39 -13.63 0.58
CA GLY A 217 1.31 -13.89 1.54
C GLY A 217 0.72 -12.65 2.19
N GLN A 218 1.06 -11.44 1.72
CA GLN A 218 0.65 -10.18 2.32
C GLN A 218 -0.62 -9.63 1.68
N TYR A 219 -1.46 -8.96 2.47
CA TYR A 219 -2.62 -8.21 2.00
C TYR A 219 -2.69 -6.82 2.64
N THR A 220 -3.35 -5.88 1.96
CA THR A 220 -3.70 -4.56 2.52
C THR A 220 -5.01 -4.07 1.93
N SER A 221 -5.78 -3.29 2.70
CA SER A 221 -6.96 -2.55 2.24
C SER A 221 -7.14 -1.29 3.06
N GLY A 222 -7.55 -0.21 2.40
CA GLY A 222 -7.92 1.04 3.08
C GLY A 222 -9.38 1.01 3.56
N VAL A 223 -9.62 1.41 4.80
CA VAL A 223 -10.95 1.60 5.39
C VAL A 223 -11.08 3.03 5.92
N THR A 224 -12.29 3.60 5.90
CA THR A 224 -12.52 4.95 6.41
C THR A 224 -12.50 5.00 7.94
N LYS A 225 -12.27 6.19 8.51
CA LYS A 225 -12.36 6.44 9.94
C LYS A 225 -13.73 6.02 10.47
N GLY A 226 -13.72 5.30 11.58
CA GLY A 226 -14.91 4.76 12.22
C GLY A 226 -15.47 3.51 11.55
N TRP A 227 -14.78 2.94 10.56
CA TRP A 227 -15.24 1.72 9.90
C TRP A 227 -15.42 0.56 10.89
N ASN A 228 -16.49 -0.21 10.66
CA ASN A 228 -16.82 -1.43 11.39
C ASN A 228 -16.95 -2.56 10.36
N GLY A 229 -16.46 -3.75 10.69
CA GLY A 229 -16.62 -4.89 9.81
C GLY A 229 -15.97 -6.16 10.34
N THR A 230 -16.24 -7.27 9.66
CA THR A 230 -15.65 -8.57 9.97
C THR A 230 -14.94 -9.09 8.74
N VAL A 231 -13.66 -9.44 8.89
CA VAL A 231 -12.83 -9.95 7.80
C VAL A 231 -12.68 -11.45 7.96
N LYS A 232 -13.03 -12.20 6.91
CA LYS A 232 -12.95 -13.66 6.86
C LYS A 232 -12.07 -14.09 5.67
N PRO A 233 -10.87 -14.67 5.91
CA PRO A 233 -10.05 -15.21 4.83
C PRO A 233 -10.72 -16.43 4.19
N THR A 234 -10.61 -16.55 2.87
CA THR A 234 -11.12 -17.71 2.12
C THR A 234 -10.14 -18.14 1.02
N LEU A 235 -9.88 -19.45 0.95
CA LEU A 235 -9.17 -20.11 -0.15
C LEU A 235 -9.60 -21.58 -0.16
N ALA A 236 -9.95 -22.10 -1.34
CA ALA A 236 -10.46 -23.47 -1.47
C ALA A 236 -9.45 -24.50 -0.93
N GLY A 237 -9.94 -25.42 -0.09
CA GLY A 237 -9.11 -26.47 0.54
C GLY A 237 -8.40 -26.05 1.84
N TYR A 238 -8.54 -24.78 2.26
CA TYR A 238 -7.95 -24.26 3.48
C TYR A 238 -9.00 -23.84 4.51
N VAL A 239 -8.65 -23.96 5.78
CA VAL A 239 -9.31 -23.33 6.92
C VAL A 239 -8.31 -22.42 7.62
N PHE A 240 -8.79 -21.36 8.29
CA PHE A 240 -7.92 -20.31 8.82
C PHE A 240 -8.10 -20.12 10.33
N THR A 241 -7.01 -19.71 10.98
CA THR A 241 -6.98 -19.35 12.40
C THR A 241 -6.35 -17.95 12.53
N PRO A 242 -7.05 -16.97 13.13
CA PRO A 242 -8.46 -17.05 13.53
C PRO A 242 -9.41 -17.25 12.33
N VAL A 243 -10.64 -17.72 12.55
CA VAL A 243 -11.60 -17.94 11.45
C VAL A 243 -12.04 -16.61 10.82
N ASN A 244 -12.08 -15.55 11.63
CA ASN A 244 -12.33 -14.18 11.21
C ASN A 244 -11.71 -13.21 12.23
N LYS A 245 -11.64 -11.92 11.88
CA LYS A 245 -11.34 -10.83 12.80
C LYS A 245 -12.41 -9.75 12.66
N ALA A 246 -12.95 -9.28 13.78
CA ALA A 246 -13.85 -8.15 13.82
C ALA A 246 -13.09 -6.86 14.13
N TYR A 247 -13.51 -5.78 13.49
CA TYR A 247 -12.98 -4.43 13.67
C TYR A 247 -14.15 -3.52 14.02
N ALA A 248 -13.95 -2.70 15.06
CA ALA A 248 -14.92 -1.73 15.51
C ALA A 248 -14.29 -0.35 15.56
N ASN A 249 -14.98 0.64 15.00
CA ASN A 249 -14.60 2.05 15.03
C ASN A 249 -13.12 2.31 14.71
N VAL A 250 -12.65 1.85 13.55
CA VAL A 250 -11.23 1.96 13.16
C VAL A 250 -10.79 3.43 13.11
N ALA A 251 -9.81 3.81 13.94
CA ALA A 251 -9.29 5.17 14.04
C ALA A 251 -7.76 5.28 13.89
N ALA A 252 -7.11 4.17 13.56
CA ALA A 252 -5.67 4.05 13.31
C ALA A 252 -5.40 2.83 12.43
N ASP A 253 -4.23 2.78 11.79
CA ASP A 253 -3.81 1.65 10.97
C ASP A 253 -3.81 0.34 11.79
N GLN A 254 -4.50 -0.68 11.26
CA GLN A 254 -4.59 -2.02 11.80
C GLN A 254 -3.56 -2.90 11.08
N LEU A 255 -2.31 -2.81 11.52
CA LEU A 255 -1.20 -3.59 10.97
C LEU A 255 -1.14 -5.00 11.61
N ASN A 256 -0.38 -5.90 10.99
CA ASN A 256 -0.11 -7.26 11.51
C ASN A 256 -1.36 -8.11 11.80
N GLN A 257 -2.41 -7.95 11.00
CA GLN A 257 -3.66 -8.69 11.11
C GLN A 257 -3.53 -10.08 10.50
N ASN A 258 -2.65 -10.90 11.08
CA ASN A 258 -2.22 -12.15 10.47
C ASN A 258 -3.23 -13.29 10.65
N TYR A 259 -3.16 -14.25 9.73
CA TYR A 259 -3.88 -15.53 9.77
C TYR A 259 -2.93 -16.69 9.48
N THR A 260 -3.21 -17.84 10.08
CA THR A 260 -2.55 -19.09 9.74
C THR A 260 -3.55 -20.04 9.11
N ALA A 261 -3.21 -20.56 7.94
CA ALA A 261 -4.00 -21.54 7.21
C ALA A 261 -3.60 -22.97 7.62
N LYS A 262 -4.57 -23.87 7.54
CA LYS A 262 -4.40 -25.32 7.63
C LYS A 262 -5.20 -25.98 6.50
N SER A 263 -4.82 -27.19 6.12
CA SER A 263 -5.62 -27.96 5.15
C SER A 263 -6.94 -28.39 5.78
N ALA A 264 -8.04 -28.19 5.08
CA ALA A 264 -9.39 -28.44 5.57
C ALA A 264 -9.67 -29.93 5.89
N ASP A 265 -8.98 -30.85 5.20
CA ASP A 265 -9.13 -32.31 5.35
C ASP A 265 -7.92 -32.98 6.03
N GLY A 266 -7.01 -32.18 6.58
CA GLY A 266 -5.76 -32.64 7.21
C GLY A 266 -4.69 -33.16 6.23
N VAL A 267 -4.92 -33.15 4.91
CA VAL A 267 -3.92 -33.59 3.92
C VAL A 267 -3.03 -32.42 3.53
N THR A 268 -1.72 -32.59 3.66
CA THR A 268 -0.75 -31.54 3.33
C THR A 268 -0.86 -31.11 1.87
N ILE A 269 -1.10 -29.81 1.66
CA ILE A 269 -1.13 -29.18 0.34
C ILE A 269 0.31 -28.82 -0.08
N LEU A 270 0.66 -29.15 -1.32
CA LEU A 270 1.95 -28.86 -1.95
C LEU A 270 1.82 -27.76 -3.01
N ASN A 271 2.91 -27.03 -3.20
CA ASN A 271 3.06 -26.04 -4.26
C ASN A 271 3.55 -26.68 -5.57
N ASN A 272 3.28 -26.02 -6.70
CA ASN A 272 3.84 -26.43 -7.99
C ASN A 272 5.38 -26.35 -7.97
N GLY A 273 6.06 -27.41 -8.40
CA GLY A 273 7.52 -27.52 -8.39
C GLY A 273 8.12 -27.89 -7.03
N GLN A 274 7.29 -28.19 -6.01
CA GLN A 274 7.79 -28.51 -4.68
C GLN A 274 8.45 -29.90 -4.63
N THR A 275 9.57 -29.96 -3.88
CA THR A 275 10.26 -31.20 -3.52
C THR A 275 10.23 -31.38 -2.01
N LEU A 276 9.88 -32.59 -1.55
CA LEU A 276 9.95 -33.03 -0.16
C LEU A 276 10.96 -34.17 -0.04
N SER A 277 11.91 -34.08 0.88
CA SER A 277 12.94 -35.10 1.10
C SER A 277 12.84 -35.72 2.50
N GLY A 278 13.54 -36.83 2.70
CA GLY A 278 13.61 -37.51 4.00
C GLY A 278 12.32 -38.25 4.40
N LEU A 279 11.42 -38.49 3.45
CA LEU A 279 10.16 -39.16 3.73
C LEU A 279 10.42 -40.63 4.09
N SER A 280 9.67 -41.12 5.08
CA SER A 280 9.78 -42.50 5.58
C SER A 280 8.41 -43.00 6.00
N ALA A 281 8.15 -44.30 5.84
CA ALA A 281 6.94 -44.95 6.35
C ALA A 281 7.18 -46.44 6.61
N SER A 282 6.47 -46.99 7.60
CA SER A 282 6.46 -48.43 7.89
C SER A 282 5.67 -49.21 6.84
N SER A 283 5.94 -50.51 6.71
CA SER A 283 5.25 -51.36 5.73
C SER A 283 3.72 -51.29 5.89
N ARG A 284 3.04 -51.28 4.74
CA ARG A 284 1.59 -51.18 4.55
C ARG A 284 0.97 -49.85 5.01
N GLN A 285 1.77 -48.82 5.33
CA GLN A 285 1.29 -47.49 5.68
C GLN A 285 1.22 -46.55 4.46
N TRP A 286 0.46 -45.46 4.62
CA TRP A 286 0.30 -44.41 3.61
C TRP A 286 0.86 -43.08 4.10
N LEU A 287 1.52 -42.35 3.20
CA LEU A 287 1.67 -40.90 3.29
C LEU A 287 0.76 -40.24 2.26
N TYR A 288 0.02 -39.21 2.67
CA TYR A 288 -0.88 -38.48 1.78
C TYR A 288 -0.48 -37.01 1.65
N TYR A 289 -0.48 -36.55 0.41
CA TYR A 289 -0.30 -35.16 0.03
C TYR A 289 -1.36 -34.79 -1.01
N LYS A 290 -1.51 -33.50 -1.30
CA LYS A 290 -2.32 -33.05 -2.43
C LYS A 290 -1.74 -31.80 -3.04
N ILE A 291 -2.00 -31.57 -4.31
CA ILE A 291 -1.65 -30.34 -5.01
C ILE A 291 -2.90 -29.76 -5.66
N LYS A 292 -3.07 -28.44 -5.59
CA LYS A 292 -4.11 -27.74 -6.34
C LYS A 292 -3.65 -27.59 -7.78
N VAL A 293 -4.44 -28.09 -8.72
CA VAL A 293 -4.13 -28.09 -10.15
C VAL A 293 -5.14 -27.17 -10.85
N PRO A 294 -4.70 -26.08 -11.51
CA PRO A 294 -5.60 -25.18 -12.22
C PRO A 294 -6.22 -25.85 -13.45
N ALA A 295 -7.39 -25.36 -13.87
CA ALA A 295 -8.03 -25.82 -15.09
C ALA A 295 -7.11 -25.58 -16.29
N GLY A 296 -6.95 -26.60 -17.14
CA GLY A 296 -6.11 -26.53 -18.33
C GLY A 296 -4.62 -26.77 -18.11
N ALA A 297 -4.16 -26.99 -16.86
CA ALA A 297 -2.79 -27.41 -16.59
C ALA A 297 -2.48 -28.72 -17.32
N LYS A 298 -1.26 -28.81 -17.85
CA LYS A 298 -0.77 -29.98 -18.60
C LYS A 298 0.39 -30.62 -17.86
N ASN A 299 0.63 -31.89 -18.17
CA ASN A 299 1.82 -32.60 -17.72
C ASN A 299 2.04 -32.49 -16.20
N LEU A 300 0.99 -32.72 -15.40
CA LEU A 300 1.18 -32.89 -13.96
C LEU A 300 1.97 -34.18 -13.75
N VAL A 301 3.19 -34.02 -13.25
CA VAL A 301 4.14 -35.09 -13.02
C VAL A 301 4.42 -35.17 -11.54
N VAL A 302 4.21 -36.37 -10.99
CA VAL A 302 4.55 -36.71 -9.61
C VAL A 302 5.59 -37.82 -9.66
N LYS A 303 6.73 -37.61 -9.00
CA LYS A 303 7.82 -38.58 -8.98
C LYS A 303 8.30 -38.83 -7.57
N THR A 304 8.72 -40.06 -7.33
CA THR A 304 9.49 -40.42 -6.14
C THR A 304 10.87 -40.92 -6.55
N SER A 305 11.87 -40.67 -5.72
CA SER A 305 13.24 -41.11 -5.96
C SER A 305 14.06 -41.19 -4.67
N GLY A 306 15.23 -41.86 -4.76
CA GLY A 306 16.18 -41.97 -3.65
C GLY A 306 15.73 -42.92 -2.54
N GLY A 307 16.49 -42.91 -1.44
CA GLY A 307 16.22 -43.71 -0.25
C GLY A 307 16.37 -45.22 -0.45
N SER A 308 15.82 -45.98 0.51
CA SER A 308 15.73 -47.44 0.50
C SER A 308 14.27 -47.89 0.74
N GLY A 309 13.93 -49.11 0.37
CA GLY A 309 12.58 -49.66 0.53
C GLY A 309 11.81 -49.80 -0.78
N ASP A 310 10.49 -49.91 -0.65
CA ASP A 310 9.57 -50.18 -1.76
C ASP A 310 8.30 -49.33 -1.58
N ALA A 311 8.31 -48.15 -2.21
CA ALA A 311 7.27 -47.14 -2.12
C ALA A 311 6.50 -47.04 -3.45
N ASP A 312 5.23 -47.38 -3.43
CA ASP A 312 4.33 -47.30 -4.58
C ASP A 312 3.62 -45.93 -4.62
N LEU A 313 3.43 -45.38 -5.82
CA LEU A 313 2.79 -44.09 -6.04
C LEU A 313 1.39 -44.25 -6.64
N TYR A 314 0.41 -43.61 -6.00
CA TYR A 314 -0.98 -43.59 -6.43
C TYR A 314 -1.50 -42.16 -6.51
N LEU A 315 -2.19 -41.80 -7.59
CA LEU A 315 -2.83 -40.50 -7.75
C LEU A 315 -4.34 -40.64 -7.97
N LYS A 316 -5.10 -39.68 -7.46
CA LYS A 316 -6.54 -39.55 -7.72
C LYS A 316 -6.99 -38.09 -7.60
N ILE A 317 -7.75 -37.62 -8.57
CA ILE A 317 -8.36 -36.29 -8.57
C ILE A 317 -9.57 -36.28 -7.64
N GLY A 318 -9.66 -35.28 -6.76
CA GLY A 318 -10.81 -35.01 -5.90
C GLY A 318 -10.90 -35.82 -4.60
N ALA A 319 -10.21 -36.95 -4.46
CA ALA A 319 -10.23 -37.78 -3.26
C ALA A 319 -8.91 -38.54 -3.04
N LYS A 320 -8.65 -38.95 -1.79
CA LYS A 320 -7.52 -39.82 -1.45
C LYS A 320 -7.58 -41.13 -2.26
N PRO A 321 -6.47 -41.56 -2.91
CA PRO A 321 -6.41 -42.86 -3.55
C PRO A 321 -6.37 -43.99 -2.51
N THR A 322 -6.74 -45.20 -2.93
CA THR A 322 -6.51 -46.45 -2.19
C THR A 322 -5.83 -47.47 -3.13
N THR A 323 -5.43 -48.63 -2.60
CA THR A 323 -4.88 -49.72 -3.43
C THR A 323 -5.88 -50.27 -4.45
N SER A 324 -7.18 -50.07 -4.23
CA SER A 324 -8.27 -50.53 -5.12
C SER A 324 -8.98 -49.40 -5.87
N SER A 325 -8.72 -48.12 -5.52
CA SER A 325 -9.38 -46.97 -6.12
C SER A 325 -8.37 -45.85 -6.37
N TYR A 326 -7.87 -45.79 -7.61
CA TYR A 326 -6.91 -44.81 -8.08
C TYR A 326 -7.18 -44.49 -9.55
N GLN A 327 -6.62 -43.38 -10.05
CA GLN A 327 -6.68 -43.03 -11.46
C GLN A 327 -5.33 -43.24 -12.15
N TYR A 328 -4.23 -43.00 -11.44
CA TYR A 328 -2.88 -43.22 -11.95
C TYR A 328 -2.07 -43.97 -10.89
N ARG A 329 -1.21 -44.89 -11.33
CA ARG A 329 -0.36 -45.69 -10.45
C ARG A 329 0.99 -45.96 -11.10
N SER A 330 2.04 -45.96 -10.30
CA SER A 330 3.36 -46.51 -10.60
C SER A 330 3.79 -47.30 -9.37
N ALA A 331 4.12 -48.59 -9.56
CA ALA A 331 4.37 -49.54 -8.48
C ALA A 331 5.43 -50.55 -8.92
N LYS A 332 6.69 -50.11 -9.01
CA LYS A 332 7.85 -50.95 -9.29
C LYS A 332 8.40 -51.47 -7.97
N SER A 333 9.30 -52.44 -8.01
CA SER A 333 9.94 -53.00 -6.81
C SER A 333 11.01 -52.08 -6.17
N THR A 334 10.92 -50.76 -6.40
CA THR A 334 11.92 -49.76 -5.99
C THR A 334 11.20 -48.49 -5.57
N ASN A 335 11.90 -47.56 -4.92
CA ASN A 335 11.36 -46.23 -4.61
C ASN A 335 11.20 -45.26 -5.81
N VAL A 336 11.51 -45.70 -7.04
CA VAL A 336 11.59 -44.82 -8.23
C VAL A 336 10.32 -44.90 -9.06
N GLU A 337 9.32 -44.11 -8.65
CA GLU A 337 7.99 -44.07 -9.26
C GLU A 337 7.76 -42.80 -10.06
N THR A 338 6.92 -42.87 -11.09
CA THR A 338 6.49 -41.70 -11.85
C THR A 338 5.06 -41.88 -12.33
N CYS A 339 4.20 -40.93 -11.98
CA CYS A 339 2.86 -40.81 -12.53
C CYS A 339 2.74 -39.48 -13.28
N THR A 340 2.13 -39.52 -14.47
CA THR A 340 1.86 -38.36 -15.31
C THR A 340 0.36 -38.26 -15.57
N VAL A 341 -0.23 -37.12 -15.21
CA VAL A 341 -1.60 -36.73 -15.57
C VAL A 341 -1.50 -35.76 -16.74
N THR A 342 -2.05 -36.17 -17.89
CA THR A 342 -1.90 -35.44 -19.16
C THR A 342 -2.60 -34.10 -19.15
N SER A 343 -3.82 -34.03 -18.61
CA SER A 343 -4.56 -32.79 -18.43
C SER A 343 -5.54 -32.87 -17.27
N VAL A 344 -5.83 -31.70 -16.69
CA VAL A 344 -6.89 -31.51 -15.71
C VAL A 344 -7.85 -30.45 -16.27
N SER A 345 -9.06 -30.87 -16.66
CA SER A 345 -10.03 -30.00 -17.36
C SER A 345 -10.69 -28.98 -16.46
N THR A 346 -10.86 -29.30 -15.18
CA THR A 346 -11.44 -28.42 -14.17
C THR A 346 -10.51 -28.28 -12.98
N GLU A 347 -10.45 -27.08 -12.39
CA GLU A 347 -9.58 -26.83 -11.25
C GLU A 347 -9.93 -27.78 -10.08
N SER A 348 -8.98 -28.61 -9.66
CA SER A 348 -9.22 -29.62 -8.64
C SER A 348 -7.96 -29.94 -7.83
N PHE A 349 -8.13 -30.66 -6.73
CA PHE A 349 -7.01 -31.22 -5.99
C PHE A 349 -6.65 -32.59 -6.56
N CYS A 350 -5.39 -32.78 -6.95
CA CYS A 350 -4.82 -34.10 -7.16
C CYS A 350 -4.27 -34.61 -5.83
N TYR A 351 -4.85 -35.69 -5.30
CA TYR A 351 -4.35 -36.36 -4.11
C TYR A 351 -3.28 -37.37 -4.52
N ILE A 352 -2.16 -37.31 -3.79
CA ILE A 352 -0.97 -38.11 -3.95
C ILE A 352 -0.89 -39.04 -2.74
N GLY A 353 -0.97 -40.35 -2.98
CA GLY A 353 -0.72 -41.37 -1.97
C GLY A 353 0.60 -42.07 -2.26
N ILE A 354 1.50 -42.08 -1.28
CA ILE A 354 2.70 -42.92 -1.28
C ILE A 354 2.42 -44.09 -0.35
N TYR A 355 2.35 -45.29 -0.91
CA TYR A 355 2.08 -46.52 -0.18
C TYR A 355 3.37 -47.30 0.04
N ALA A 356 3.69 -47.58 1.30
CA ALA A 356 4.85 -48.37 1.67
C ALA A 356 4.57 -49.87 1.46
N TYR A 357 4.69 -50.40 0.24
CA TYR A 357 4.54 -51.85 0.02
C TYR A 357 5.49 -52.63 0.95
N ARG A 358 6.73 -52.16 1.05
CA ARG A 358 7.64 -52.40 2.19
C ARG A 358 7.96 -51.08 2.88
N ALA A 359 8.50 -51.15 4.09
CA ALA A 359 8.98 -49.95 4.76
C ALA A 359 10.03 -49.24 3.89
N PHE A 360 9.99 -47.91 3.86
CA PHE A 360 10.95 -47.08 3.14
C PHE A 360 11.47 -45.95 4.03
N SER A 361 12.67 -45.46 3.70
CA SER A 361 13.31 -44.33 4.38
C SER A 361 14.17 -43.50 3.43
N GLY A 362 14.22 -42.19 3.68
CA GLY A 362 15.02 -41.25 2.90
C GLY A 362 14.45 -40.94 1.51
N LEU A 363 13.15 -41.19 1.28
CA LEU A 363 12.48 -40.97 0.00
C LEU A 363 12.34 -39.48 -0.29
N THR A 364 12.47 -39.11 -1.57
CA THR A 364 12.18 -37.78 -2.09
C THR A 364 10.94 -37.81 -2.97
N LEU A 365 9.99 -36.89 -2.75
CA LEU A 365 8.79 -36.65 -3.56
C LEU A 365 8.94 -35.32 -4.29
N MET A 366 8.68 -35.30 -5.60
CA MET A 366 8.60 -34.08 -6.40
C MET A 366 7.26 -34.00 -7.12
N VAL A 367 6.65 -32.82 -7.15
CA VAL A 367 5.40 -32.56 -7.88
C VAL A 367 5.50 -31.28 -8.72
N SER A 368 5.11 -31.36 -9.99
CA SER A 368 5.09 -30.20 -10.89
C SER A 368 4.08 -30.34 -12.03
N TYR A 369 3.54 -29.24 -12.54
CA TYR A 369 2.74 -29.15 -13.77
C TYR A 369 3.13 -27.91 -14.59
N GLN A 370 2.72 -27.90 -15.87
CA GLN A 370 2.93 -26.82 -16.84
C GLN A 370 1.63 -26.06 -17.14
#